data_AF-A0A913YIU3-F1
#
_entry.id   AF-A0A913YIU3-F1
#
_cell.length_a   1.000
_cell.length_b   1.000
_cell.length_c   1.000
_cell.angle_alpha   90.00
_cell.angle_beta   90.00
_cell.angle_gamma   90.00
#
_symmetry.space_group_name_H-M   'P 1'
#
loop_
_entity.id
_entity.type
_entity.pdbx_description
1 polymer ?
#
loop_
_entity_poly.entity_id
_entity_poly.type
_entity_poly.pdbx_seq_one_letter_code
_entity_poly.pdbx_strand_id
1 'polypeptide(L)'
;MMILHNIEESRCCISAREIARATGIIISMGLALGPVARLFTRSLYALQNSVPFLSCKVCLSEDSLNEVQFWINNFSDLVGQPMWHSSPCIDVISYSDASSTGWGGYTVQLGQLVARGDWVEEDRRQSSTYRELKAWLCPGSEGVDSFTLDWRGENNWLVPPVHLISRVVRHMIYNKESGTLIVPHWPSAPWWPLFFRDDGTTQDFIVGCMDIPISAQTFLPGSAEGDLFGHGVPSCRILAIRIVCQ
;
A
#
# COMPACT_ATOMS: atom_id res chain seq x y z
N MET A 1 -21.30 -3.56 -10.89
CA MET A 1 -21.33 -2.14 -10.48
C MET A 1 -22.71 -1.48 -10.48
N MET A 2 -23.74 -2.05 -11.11
CA MET A 2 -25.10 -1.45 -11.14
C MET A 2 -25.68 -1.13 -9.74
N ILE A 3 -25.28 -1.88 -8.70
CA ILE A 3 -25.67 -1.62 -7.31
C ILE A 3 -25.07 -0.32 -6.77
N LEU A 4 -23.82 0.01 -7.11
CA LEU A 4 -23.16 1.24 -6.64
C LEU A 4 -23.78 2.48 -7.29
N HIS A 5 -24.11 2.44 -8.57
CA HIS A 5 -24.83 3.53 -9.24
C HIS A 5 -26.22 3.74 -8.64
N ASN A 6 -26.96 2.66 -8.32
CA ASN A 6 -28.24 2.78 -7.62
C ASN A 6 -28.08 3.38 -6.21
N ILE A 7 -26.99 3.04 -5.50
CA ILE A 7 -26.65 3.67 -4.21
C ILE A 7 -26.39 5.16 -4.38
N GLU A 8 -25.68 5.53 -5.43
CA GLU A 8 -25.37 6.92 -5.74
C GLU A 8 -26.60 7.73 -6.21
N GLU A 9 -27.54 7.12 -6.92
CA GLU A 9 -28.78 7.80 -7.32
C GLU A 9 -29.75 7.97 -6.14
N SER A 10 -29.79 6.98 -5.24
CA SER A 10 -30.73 6.91 -4.12
C SER A 10 -30.19 7.51 -2.80
N ARG A 11 -29.26 8.49 -2.88
CA ARG A 11 -28.42 9.05 -1.79
C ARG A 11 -29.10 9.24 -0.43
N CYS A 12 -30.37 9.65 -0.44
CA CYS A 12 -31.13 10.02 0.77
C CYS A 12 -32.17 8.97 1.20
N CYS A 13 -32.34 7.87 0.48
CA CYS A 13 -33.39 6.89 0.78
C CYS A 13 -33.01 5.47 0.34
N ILE A 14 -31.82 5.02 0.76
CA ILE A 14 -31.35 3.67 0.46
C ILE A 14 -31.53 2.73 1.64
N SER A 15 -31.81 1.45 1.40
CA SER A 15 -31.85 0.48 2.49
C SER A 15 -30.43 0.15 2.95
N ALA A 16 -30.21 0.05 4.26
CA ALA A 16 -28.93 -0.41 4.80
C ALA A 16 -28.54 -1.81 4.28
N ARG A 17 -29.52 -2.63 3.86
CA ARG A 17 -29.33 -3.92 3.19
C ARG A 17 -28.60 -3.78 1.85
N GLU A 18 -28.92 -2.77 1.05
CA GLU A 18 -28.26 -2.54 -0.24
C GLU A 18 -26.81 -2.10 -0.05
N ILE A 19 -26.55 -1.25 0.94
CA ILE A 19 -25.18 -0.87 1.34
C ILE A 19 -24.42 -2.11 1.81
N ALA A 20 -24.98 -2.89 2.74
CA ALA A 20 -24.37 -4.11 3.25
C ALA A 20 -24.04 -5.12 2.13
N ARG A 21 -24.92 -5.22 1.12
CA ARG A 21 -24.69 -6.07 -0.05
C ARG A 21 -23.53 -5.57 -0.89
N ALA A 22 -23.45 -4.28 -1.19
CA ALA A 22 -22.34 -3.70 -1.95
C ALA A 22 -21.01 -3.84 -1.19
N THR A 23 -20.99 -3.44 0.08
CA THR A 23 -19.83 -3.55 0.97
C THR A 23 -19.37 -5.00 1.12
N GLY A 24 -20.30 -5.93 1.32
CA GLY A 24 -19.99 -7.37 1.45
C GLY A 24 -19.37 -7.96 0.18
N ILE A 25 -19.85 -7.55 -1.00
CA ILE A 25 -19.25 -7.97 -2.28
C ILE A 25 -17.82 -7.46 -2.38
N ILE A 26 -17.58 -6.16 -2.13
CA ILE A 26 -16.25 -5.55 -2.21
C ILE A 26 -15.28 -6.20 -1.21
N ILE A 27 -15.70 -6.40 0.04
CA ILE A 27 -14.86 -7.04 1.06
C ILE A 27 -14.56 -8.50 0.71
N SER A 28 -15.52 -9.23 0.15
CA SER A 28 -15.28 -10.62 -0.30
C SER A 28 -14.24 -10.71 -1.41
N MET A 29 -14.12 -9.65 -2.21
CA MET A 29 -13.09 -9.50 -3.24
C MET A 29 -11.76 -8.98 -2.66
N GLY A 30 -11.62 -8.84 -1.34
CA GLY A 30 -10.43 -8.29 -0.70
C GLY A 30 -9.12 -9.04 -0.99
N LEU A 31 -9.18 -10.34 -1.31
CA LEU A 31 -8.00 -11.09 -1.76
C LEU A 31 -7.49 -10.62 -3.14
N ALA A 32 -8.40 -10.21 -4.02
CA ALA A 32 -8.04 -9.65 -5.32
C ALA A 32 -7.77 -8.15 -5.19
N LEU A 33 -8.65 -7.38 -4.55
CA LEU A 33 -8.54 -5.91 -4.48
C LEU A 33 -7.51 -5.42 -3.46
N GLY A 34 -7.00 -6.30 -2.60
CA GLY A 34 -6.06 -5.95 -1.54
C GLY A 34 -6.67 -5.10 -0.42
N PRO A 35 -5.83 -4.39 0.37
CA PRO A 35 -6.26 -3.59 1.52
C PRO A 35 -7.29 -2.49 1.20
N VAL A 36 -7.32 -2.04 -0.05
CA VAL A 36 -8.27 -1.04 -0.59
C VAL A 36 -9.72 -1.42 -0.30
N ALA A 37 -10.05 -2.70 -0.43
CA ALA A 37 -11.39 -3.22 -0.19
C ALA A 37 -11.91 -2.93 1.21
N ARG A 38 -11.04 -2.91 2.23
CA ARG A 38 -11.42 -2.57 3.61
C ARG A 38 -11.34 -1.07 3.88
N LEU A 39 -10.34 -0.40 3.34
CA LEU A 39 -10.12 1.04 3.54
C LEU A 39 -11.27 1.87 2.97
N PHE A 40 -11.65 1.61 1.70
CA PHE A 40 -12.67 2.38 0.98
C PHE A 40 -14.10 1.83 1.16
N THR A 41 -14.33 1.00 2.18
CA THR A 41 -15.70 0.62 2.59
C THR A 41 -15.94 0.89 4.07
N ARG A 42 -15.03 1.59 4.75
CA ARG A 42 -15.05 1.74 6.20
C ARG A 42 -16.21 2.63 6.62
N SER A 43 -16.44 3.74 5.92
CA SER A 43 -17.55 4.63 6.22
C SER A 43 -18.90 3.96 5.93
N LEU A 44 -19.00 3.21 4.83
CA LEU A 44 -20.19 2.42 4.48
C LEU A 44 -20.47 1.33 5.52
N TYR A 45 -19.43 0.67 6.01
CA TYR A 45 -19.53 -0.34 7.07
C TYR A 45 -19.90 0.29 8.42
N ALA A 46 -19.37 1.48 8.74
CA ALA A 46 -19.75 2.23 9.94
C ALA A 46 -21.22 2.67 9.91
N LEU A 47 -21.69 3.13 8.74
CA LEU A 47 -23.09 3.48 8.50
C LEU A 47 -24.01 2.26 8.62
N GLN A 48 -23.57 1.09 8.18
CA GLN A 48 -24.30 -0.16 8.39
C GLN A 48 -24.40 -0.53 9.87
N ASN A 49 -23.34 -0.31 10.66
CA ASN A 49 -23.33 -0.65 12.08
C ASN A 49 -24.07 0.36 12.96
N SER A 50 -24.33 1.57 12.46
CA SER A 50 -25.10 2.58 13.19
C SER A 50 -26.61 2.36 13.12
N VAL A 51 -27.10 1.50 12.22
CA VAL A 51 -28.53 1.17 12.13
C VAL A 51 -28.91 -0.07 12.93
N PRO A 52 -30.10 -0.09 13.54
CA PRO A 52 -30.59 -1.25 14.30
C PRO A 52 -31.03 -2.41 13.40
N PHE A 53 -31.50 -2.12 12.17
CA PHE A 53 -31.98 -3.13 11.23
C PHE A 53 -31.54 -2.80 9.80
N LEU A 54 -31.21 -3.84 9.02
CA LEU A 54 -30.83 -3.68 7.61
C LEU A 54 -31.99 -3.21 6.71
N SER A 55 -33.24 -3.31 7.17
CA SER A 55 -34.41 -2.78 6.47
C SER A 55 -34.56 -1.25 6.60
N CYS A 56 -33.83 -0.61 7.50
CA CYS A 56 -33.89 0.84 7.70
C CYS A 56 -33.41 1.58 6.45
N LYS A 57 -34.09 2.69 6.15
CA LYS A 57 -33.65 3.66 5.14
C LYS A 57 -32.62 4.59 5.78
N VAL A 58 -31.52 4.82 5.08
CA VAL A 58 -30.42 5.69 5.52
C VAL A 58 -30.06 6.71 4.46
N CYS A 59 -29.52 7.84 4.91
CA CYS A 59 -28.86 8.83 4.08
C CYS A 59 -27.35 8.59 4.13
N LEU A 60 -26.67 8.67 2.99
CA LEU A 60 -25.22 8.60 2.94
C LEU A 60 -24.61 9.88 3.53
N SER A 61 -23.59 9.73 4.38
CA SER A 61 -22.70 10.84 4.71
C SER A 61 -21.84 11.22 3.52
N GLU A 62 -21.19 12.37 3.57
CA GLU A 62 -20.23 12.81 2.54
C GLU A 62 -19.10 11.79 2.34
N ASP A 63 -18.55 11.24 3.42
CA ASP A 63 -17.53 10.18 3.37
C ASP A 63 -18.05 8.91 2.68
N SER A 64 -19.29 8.50 2.98
CA SER A 64 -19.89 7.32 2.35
C SER A 64 -20.21 7.53 0.88
N LEU A 65 -20.58 8.75 0.49
CA LEU A 65 -20.73 9.11 -0.91
C LEU A 65 -19.38 9.06 -1.64
N ASN A 66 -18.31 9.58 -1.02
CA ASN A 66 -16.96 9.57 -1.57
C ASN A 66 -16.43 8.14 -1.75
N GLU A 67 -16.68 7.24 -0.81
CA GLU A 67 -16.35 5.81 -0.95
C GLU A 67 -17.11 5.16 -2.11
N VAL A 68 -18.41 5.43 -2.27
CA VAL A 68 -19.21 4.91 -3.40
C VAL A 68 -18.67 5.44 -4.73
N GLN A 69 -18.37 6.74 -4.81
CA GLN A 69 -17.76 7.36 -6.00
C GLN A 69 -16.40 6.77 -6.33
N PHE A 70 -15.55 6.56 -5.32
CA PHE A 70 -14.26 5.94 -5.49
C PHE A 70 -14.41 4.57 -6.16
N TRP A 71 -15.32 3.72 -5.67
CA TRP A 71 -15.55 2.42 -6.27
C TRP A 71 -16.14 2.52 -7.67
N ILE A 72 -17.09 3.44 -7.92
CA ILE A 72 -17.64 3.67 -9.26
C ILE A 72 -16.56 3.99 -10.30
N ASN A 73 -15.61 4.85 -9.92
CA ASN A 73 -14.62 5.37 -10.86
C ASN A 73 -13.37 4.49 -10.99
N ASN A 74 -13.03 3.70 -9.97
CA ASN A 74 -11.74 3.01 -9.91
C ASN A 74 -11.84 1.47 -9.98
N PHE A 75 -13.03 0.87 -9.87
CA PHE A 75 -13.15 -0.59 -9.75
C PHE A 75 -12.54 -1.36 -10.94
N SER A 76 -12.64 -0.85 -12.16
CA SER A 76 -12.03 -1.48 -13.35
C SER A 76 -10.51 -1.46 -13.32
N ASP A 77 -9.94 -0.42 -12.72
CA ASP A 77 -8.51 -0.12 -12.77
C ASP A 77 -7.77 -0.72 -11.56
N LEU A 78 -8.53 -1.14 -10.54
CA LEU A 78 -8.06 -1.97 -9.43
C LEU A 78 -7.92 -3.43 -9.88
N VAL A 79 -7.09 -3.69 -10.89
CA VAL A 79 -6.73 -5.06 -11.30
C VAL A 79 -5.95 -5.70 -10.16
N GLY A 80 -6.45 -6.86 -9.74
CA GLY A 80 -6.16 -7.42 -8.43
C GLY A 80 -4.77 -8.02 -8.23
N GLN A 81 -4.43 -8.20 -6.95
CA GLN A 81 -3.32 -9.01 -6.45
C GLN A 81 -3.50 -10.47 -6.88
N PRO A 82 -2.40 -11.22 -7.12
CA PRO A 82 -2.47 -12.64 -7.38
C PRO A 82 -3.16 -13.37 -6.21
N MET A 83 -4.34 -13.95 -6.44
CA MET A 83 -5.06 -14.72 -5.40
C MET A 83 -4.30 -15.99 -4.98
N TRP A 84 -3.36 -16.44 -5.82
CA TRP A 84 -2.52 -17.60 -5.61
C TRP A 84 -1.06 -17.15 -5.68
N HIS A 85 -0.31 -17.35 -4.59
CA HIS A 85 1.15 -17.38 -4.70
C HIS A 85 1.53 -18.68 -5.41
N SER A 86 2.20 -18.57 -6.56
CA SER A 86 2.59 -19.71 -7.42
C SER A 86 3.61 -20.68 -6.79
N SER A 87 3.96 -20.51 -5.51
CA SER A 87 4.97 -21.30 -4.81
C SER A 87 4.47 -21.65 -3.41
N PRO A 88 4.59 -22.92 -2.97
CA PRO A 88 4.26 -23.28 -1.59
C PRO A 88 5.09 -22.41 -0.64
N CYS A 89 4.43 -21.79 0.33
CA CYS A 89 5.09 -21.14 1.47
C CYS A 89 5.69 -22.27 2.33
N ILE A 90 6.88 -22.74 1.94
CA ILE A 90 7.67 -23.59 2.81
C ILE A 90 8.38 -22.64 3.76
N ASP A 91 7.93 -22.61 5.01
CA ASP A 91 8.64 -21.90 6.08
C ASP A 91 9.92 -22.66 6.39
N VAL A 92 11.03 -22.18 5.82
CA VAL A 92 12.35 -22.76 5.98
C VAL A 92 13.19 -21.86 6.87
N ILE A 93 13.56 -22.36 8.05
CA ILE A 93 14.53 -21.67 8.90
C ILE A 93 15.93 -21.84 8.29
N SER A 94 16.46 -20.72 7.81
CA SER A 94 17.80 -20.59 7.25
C SER A 94 18.57 -19.52 8.02
N TYR A 95 19.87 -19.75 8.16
CA TYR A 95 20.79 -18.82 8.80
C TYR A 95 21.82 -18.41 7.77
N SER A 96 22.05 -17.12 7.64
CA SER A 96 23.02 -16.56 6.70
C SER A 96 23.98 -15.61 7.39
N ASP A 97 25.19 -15.55 6.85
CA ASP A 97 26.22 -14.59 7.21
C ASP A 97 26.88 -14.10 5.92
N ALA A 98 27.07 -12.79 5.81
CA ALA A 98 27.69 -12.13 4.68
C ALA A 98 28.86 -11.29 5.16
N SER A 99 30.05 -11.58 4.64
CA SER A 99 31.29 -10.91 5.03
C SER A 99 31.84 -10.04 3.90
N SER A 100 32.98 -9.40 4.15
CA SER A 100 33.69 -8.63 3.14
C SER A 100 34.18 -9.47 1.96
N THR A 101 34.34 -10.78 2.15
CA THR A 101 34.99 -11.67 1.19
C THR A 101 34.04 -12.61 0.46
N GLY A 102 32.93 -13.01 1.08
CA GLY A 102 31.94 -13.93 0.53
C GLY A 102 30.67 -14.01 1.37
N TRP A 103 29.78 -14.93 1.00
CA TRP A 103 28.51 -15.18 1.69
C TRP A 103 28.28 -16.68 1.92
N GLY A 104 27.56 -17.00 3.00
CA GLY A 104 27.20 -18.37 3.35
C GLY A 104 25.79 -18.43 3.96
N GLY A 105 25.04 -19.46 3.60
CA GLY A 105 23.72 -19.76 4.16
C GLY A 105 23.56 -21.25 4.43
N TYR A 106 22.97 -21.61 5.57
CA TYR A 106 22.63 -22.99 5.90
C TYR A 106 21.15 -23.11 6.28
N THR A 107 20.50 -24.15 5.75
CA THR A 107 19.09 -24.46 6.02
C THR A 107 18.99 -25.64 6.98
N VAL A 108 18.22 -25.51 8.06
CA VAL A 108 18.12 -26.57 9.11
C VAL A 108 17.12 -27.67 8.76
N GLN A 109 16.04 -27.35 8.04
CA GLN A 109 14.88 -28.24 7.90
C GLN A 109 14.84 -29.11 6.62
N LEU A 110 15.69 -28.87 5.62
CA LEU A 110 15.64 -29.55 4.31
C LEU A 110 16.91 -30.38 4.01
N GLY A 111 17.45 -31.04 5.04
CA GLY A 111 18.78 -31.66 4.96
C GLY A 111 19.88 -30.60 4.92
N GLN A 112 21.11 -30.97 5.25
CA GLN A 112 22.26 -30.07 5.38
C GLN A 112 22.72 -29.47 4.03
N LEU A 113 21.85 -28.69 3.38
CA LEU A 113 22.17 -27.98 2.16
C LEU A 113 22.83 -26.65 2.54
N VAL A 114 24.09 -26.52 2.14
CA VAL A 114 24.91 -25.33 2.37
C VAL A 114 25.03 -24.60 1.03
N ALA A 115 24.57 -23.36 0.99
CA ALA A 115 24.83 -22.44 -0.11
C ALA A 115 26.01 -21.54 0.29
N ARG A 116 27.06 -21.46 -0.55
CA ARG A 116 28.21 -20.59 -0.33
C ARG A 116 28.72 -20.05 -1.66
N GLY A 117 29.23 -18.83 -1.65
CA GLY A 117 29.82 -18.20 -2.82
C GLY A 117 30.75 -17.06 -2.46
N ASP A 118 31.69 -16.78 -3.36
CA ASP A 118 32.54 -15.61 -3.28
C ASP A 118 31.89 -14.43 -3.99
N TRP A 119 32.12 -13.22 -3.46
CA TRP A 119 31.70 -12.00 -4.14
C TRP A 119 32.62 -11.70 -5.32
N VAL A 120 32.04 -11.31 -6.46
CA VAL A 120 32.80 -10.64 -7.51
C VAL A 120 33.29 -9.27 -7.01
N GLU A 121 34.42 -8.78 -7.53
CA GLU A 121 35.09 -7.58 -6.99
C GLU A 121 34.24 -6.31 -7.00
N GLU A 122 33.26 -6.21 -7.90
CA GLU A 122 32.30 -5.11 -7.89
C GLU A 122 31.39 -5.14 -6.65
N ASP A 123 30.89 -6.33 -6.30
CA ASP A 123 30.01 -6.54 -5.15
C ASP A 123 30.76 -6.39 -3.82
N ARG A 124 32.05 -6.74 -3.79
CA ARG A 124 32.91 -6.57 -2.61
C ARG A 124 33.03 -5.12 -2.15
N ARG A 125 32.92 -4.19 -3.09
CA ARG A 125 33.03 -2.74 -2.85
C ARG A 125 31.72 -2.12 -2.38
N GLN A 126 30.62 -2.86 -2.44
CA GLN A 126 29.33 -2.40 -1.96
C GLN A 126 29.21 -2.53 -0.43
N SER A 127 28.18 -1.88 0.14
CA SER A 127 27.93 -1.90 1.57
C SER A 127 27.62 -3.32 2.08
N SER A 128 27.81 -3.55 3.39
CA SER A 128 27.41 -4.81 4.03
C SER A 128 25.93 -5.13 3.79
N THR A 129 25.05 -4.13 3.91
CA THR A 129 23.61 -4.27 3.65
C THR A 129 23.30 -4.69 2.22
N TYR A 130 23.98 -4.12 1.21
CA TYR A 130 23.81 -4.55 -0.18
C TYR A 130 24.18 -6.01 -0.37
N ARG A 131 25.30 -6.44 0.22
CA ARG A 131 25.78 -7.82 0.13
C ARG A 131 24.88 -8.79 0.86
N GLU A 132 24.34 -8.43 2.02
CA GLU A 132 23.35 -9.24 2.73
C GLU A 132 22.08 -9.43 1.88
N LEU A 133 21.52 -8.36 1.32
CA LEU A 133 20.33 -8.42 0.46
C LEU A 133 20.58 -9.15 -0.87
N LYS A 134 21.78 -9.06 -1.44
CA LYS A 134 22.14 -9.78 -2.66
C LYS A 134 22.41 -11.26 -2.40
N ALA A 135 22.97 -11.60 -1.24
CA ALA A 135 23.23 -12.98 -0.84
C ALA A 135 21.93 -13.70 -0.52
N TRP A 136 20.97 -12.98 0.07
CA TRP A 136 19.73 -13.55 0.53
C TRP A 136 18.53 -12.79 0.00
N LEU A 137 17.79 -13.43 -0.92
CA LEU A 137 16.51 -12.93 -1.39
C LEU A 137 15.56 -12.84 -0.18
N CYS A 138 15.08 -11.66 0.18
CA CYS A 138 14.03 -11.53 1.19
C CYS A 138 12.78 -12.26 0.67
N PRO A 139 12.32 -13.36 1.32
CA PRO A 139 11.13 -14.05 0.88
C PRO A 139 9.94 -13.09 0.87
N GLY A 140 9.31 -12.93 -0.29
CA GLY A 140 8.21 -11.98 -0.50
C GLY A 140 8.62 -10.61 -1.09
N SER A 141 9.91 -10.34 -1.30
CA SER A 141 10.37 -9.18 -2.08
C SER A 141 10.61 -9.56 -3.53
N GLU A 142 10.09 -8.76 -4.47
CA GLU A 142 10.29 -8.96 -5.91
C GLU A 142 11.69 -8.55 -6.38
N GLY A 143 12.37 -7.67 -5.64
CA GLY A 143 13.72 -7.24 -5.95
C GLY A 143 14.49 -6.68 -4.75
N VAL A 144 15.76 -6.35 -5.00
CA VAL A 144 16.70 -5.81 -4.00
C VAL A 144 16.67 -4.28 -3.96
N ASP A 145 16.66 -3.64 -5.13
CA ASP A 145 16.46 -2.19 -5.28
C ASP A 145 15.21 -1.94 -6.10
N SER A 146 14.14 -1.50 -5.43
CA SER A 146 12.86 -1.20 -6.06
C SER A 146 13.01 -0.16 -7.19
N PHE A 147 13.95 0.78 -7.10
CA PHE A 147 14.17 1.80 -8.13
C PHE A 147 14.83 1.28 -9.41
N THR A 148 15.23 0.01 -9.45
CA THR A 148 15.73 -0.64 -10.68
C THR A 148 14.63 -1.41 -11.42
N LEU A 149 13.45 -1.53 -10.82
CA LEU A 149 12.30 -2.23 -11.36
C LEU A 149 11.35 -1.26 -12.08
N ASP A 150 10.60 -1.80 -13.04
CA ASP A 150 9.50 -1.11 -13.71
C ASP A 150 8.22 -1.34 -12.91
N TRP A 151 7.61 -0.28 -12.37
CA TRP A 151 6.40 -0.42 -11.55
C TRP A 151 5.11 -0.26 -12.38
N ARG A 152 5.20 -0.20 -13.71
CA ARG A 152 4.03 -0.08 -14.59
C ARG A 152 3.23 -1.38 -14.64
N GLY A 153 1.95 -1.25 -14.99
CA GLY A 153 1.04 -2.39 -15.12
C GLY A 153 0.46 -2.86 -13.78
N GLU A 154 0.94 -2.32 -12.66
CA GLU A 154 0.45 -2.60 -11.33
C GLU A 154 -0.11 -1.35 -10.64
N ASN A 155 -0.90 -1.59 -9.59
CA ASN A 155 -1.41 -0.54 -8.73
C ASN A 155 -0.56 -0.42 -7.46
N ASN A 156 0.49 0.40 -7.52
CA ASN A 156 1.52 0.46 -6.49
C ASN A 156 1.02 1.06 -5.17
N TRP A 157 1.30 0.39 -4.05
CA TRP A 157 1.07 0.90 -2.68
C TRP A 157 2.41 1.22 -2.03
N LEU A 158 2.70 2.51 -1.84
CA LEU A 158 4.04 2.99 -1.53
C LEU A 158 4.06 3.61 -0.13
N VAL A 159 4.90 3.07 0.76
CA VAL A 159 5.20 3.64 2.09
C VAL A 159 6.72 3.73 2.26
N PRO A 160 7.41 4.57 1.47
CA PRO A 160 8.86 4.67 1.55
C PRO A 160 9.29 5.36 2.85
N PRO A 161 10.51 5.10 3.33
CA PRO A 161 11.18 5.98 4.29
C PRO A 161 11.11 7.45 3.84
N VAL A 162 10.88 8.38 4.77
CA VAL A 162 10.55 9.78 4.47
C VAL A 162 11.59 10.46 3.56
N HIS A 163 12.87 10.11 3.72
CA HIS A 163 13.95 10.67 2.92
C HIS A 163 13.97 10.20 1.45
N LEU A 164 13.27 9.10 1.12
CA LEU A 164 13.16 8.55 -0.24
C LEU A 164 11.93 9.05 -1.00
N ILE A 165 11.01 9.77 -0.36
CA ILE A 165 9.77 10.27 -1.00
C ILE A 165 10.09 11.02 -2.30
N SER A 166 11.06 11.95 -2.30
CA SER A 166 11.45 12.67 -3.52
C SER A 166 11.94 11.75 -4.64
N ARG A 167 12.64 10.65 -4.30
CA ARG A 167 13.16 9.69 -5.28
C ARG A 167 12.02 8.85 -5.86
N VAL A 168 11.07 8.42 -5.02
CA VAL A 168 9.85 7.70 -5.43
C VAL A 168 9.03 8.53 -6.42
N VAL A 169 8.75 9.79 -6.10
CA VAL A 169 7.96 10.66 -6.99
C VAL A 169 8.67 10.85 -8.34
N ARG A 170 9.98 11.08 -8.35
CA ARG A 170 10.73 11.23 -9.61
C ARG A 170 10.74 9.95 -10.44
N HIS A 171 10.90 8.79 -9.79
CA HIS A 171 10.85 7.49 -10.46
C HIS A 171 9.49 7.28 -11.13
N MET A 172 8.40 7.52 -10.40
CA MET A 172 7.04 7.39 -10.94
C MET A 172 6.77 8.35 -12.10
N ILE A 173 7.17 9.62 -11.98
CA ILE A 173 6.98 10.62 -13.04
C ILE A 173 7.79 10.23 -14.29
N TYR A 174 9.05 9.82 -14.11
CA TYR A 174 9.93 9.48 -15.23
C TYR A 174 9.45 8.24 -15.99
N ASN A 175 9.02 7.20 -15.26
CA ASN A 175 8.57 5.94 -15.84
C ASN A 175 7.08 5.92 -16.19
N LYS A 176 6.32 6.99 -15.92
CA LYS A 176 4.86 7.06 -16.11
C LYS A 176 4.11 5.98 -15.34
N GLU A 177 4.43 5.85 -14.07
CA GLU A 177 3.83 4.86 -13.17
C GLU A 177 2.64 5.46 -12.42
N SER A 178 1.75 4.59 -11.94
CA SER A 178 0.60 4.97 -11.14
C SER A 178 0.62 4.27 -9.80
N GLY A 179 0.12 4.92 -8.76
CA GLY A 179 0.16 4.37 -7.42
C GLY A 179 -0.40 5.29 -6.36
N THR A 180 -0.52 4.75 -5.14
CA THR A 180 -0.93 5.48 -3.95
C THR A 180 0.25 5.57 -3.00
N LEU A 181 0.70 6.79 -2.76
CA LEU A 181 1.84 7.09 -1.90
C LEU A 181 1.35 7.57 -0.53
N ILE A 182 1.84 6.93 0.53
CA ILE A 182 1.55 7.29 1.91
C ILE A 182 2.67 8.18 2.43
N VAL A 183 2.33 9.41 2.82
CA VAL A 183 3.29 10.40 3.33
C VAL A 183 2.75 11.06 4.60
N PRO A 184 3.62 11.54 5.50
CA PRO A 184 3.18 12.42 6.57
C PRO A 184 2.71 13.77 6.02
N HIS A 185 1.84 14.45 6.75
CA HIS A 185 1.49 15.83 6.47
C HIS A 185 2.62 16.74 6.96
N TRP A 186 3.48 17.22 6.06
CA TRP A 186 4.66 18.02 6.41
C TRP A 186 4.95 19.15 5.40
N PRO A 187 4.30 20.33 5.55
CA PRO A 187 4.45 21.46 4.62
C PRO A 187 5.88 21.97 4.44
N SER A 188 6.70 21.91 5.48
CA SER A 188 8.10 22.34 5.44
C SER A 188 9.06 21.30 4.85
N ALA A 189 8.58 20.13 4.44
CA ALA A 189 9.43 19.09 3.88
C ALA A 189 9.86 19.43 2.44
N PRO A 190 11.09 19.07 2.03
CA PRO A 190 11.59 19.39 0.69
C PRO A 190 10.83 18.70 -0.44
N TRP A 191 10.10 17.62 -0.16
CA TRP A 191 9.24 16.93 -1.11
C TRP A 191 7.81 17.48 -1.16
N TRP A 192 7.41 18.35 -0.22
CA TRP A 192 6.05 18.90 -0.17
C TRP A 192 5.64 19.66 -1.45
N PRO A 193 6.50 20.51 -2.04
CA PRO A 193 6.18 21.23 -3.27
C PRO A 193 6.00 20.33 -4.50
N LEU A 194 6.45 19.07 -4.43
CA LEU A 194 6.21 18.08 -5.47
C LEU A 194 4.76 17.63 -5.51
N PHE A 195 3.98 17.87 -4.46
CA PHE A 195 2.57 17.47 -4.40
C PHE A 195 1.63 18.66 -4.39
N PHE A 196 1.98 19.69 -3.63
CA PHE A 196 1.13 20.86 -3.40
C PHE A 196 1.85 22.11 -3.87
N ARG A 197 1.14 22.93 -4.64
CA ARG A 197 1.58 24.27 -5.06
C ARG A 197 1.39 25.26 -3.92
N ASP A 198 2.03 26.42 -4.03
CA ASP A 198 1.97 27.47 -3.00
C ASP A 198 0.55 28.02 -2.76
N ASP A 199 -0.35 27.87 -3.75
CA ASP A 199 -1.76 28.24 -3.67
C ASP A 199 -2.65 27.17 -3.01
N GLY A 200 -2.06 26.04 -2.58
CA GLY A 200 -2.76 24.92 -1.98
C GLY A 200 -3.38 23.94 -2.98
N THR A 201 -3.23 24.16 -4.29
CA THR A 201 -3.68 23.22 -5.31
C THR A 201 -2.70 22.06 -5.46
N THR A 202 -3.19 20.89 -5.89
CA THR A 202 -2.33 19.73 -6.16
C THR A 202 -1.65 19.83 -7.53
N GLN A 203 -0.52 19.15 -7.71
CA GLN A 203 0.09 18.98 -9.03
C GLN A 203 -0.81 18.17 -9.96
N ASP A 204 -0.61 18.33 -11.27
CA ASP A 204 -1.54 17.80 -12.30
C ASP A 204 -1.58 16.26 -12.34
N PHE A 205 -0.50 15.60 -11.92
CA PHE A 205 -0.40 14.15 -11.81
C PHE A 205 -1.01 13.57 -10.52
N ILE A 206 -1.53 14.42 -9.63
CA ILE A 206 -2.25 14.00 -8.43
C ILE A 206 -3.74 14.05 -8.71
N VAL A 207 -4.38 12.89 -8.66
CA VAL A 207 -5.82 12.75 -8.94
C VAL A 207 -6.66 12.60 -7.68
N GLY A 208 -6.02 12.44 -6.52
CA GLY A 208 -6.71 12.33 -5.24
C GLY A 208 -5.77 12.46 -4.06
N CYS A 209 -6.28 13.01 -2.96
CA CYS A 209 -5.59 13.10 -1.68
C CYS A 209 -6.59 12.83 -0.57
N MET A 210 -6.24 11.95 0.37
CA MET A 210 -7.10 11.57 1.48
C MET A 210 -6.30 11.51 2.78
N ASP A 211 -6.90 11.99 3.87
CA ASP A 211 -6.37 11.77 5.22
C ASP A 211 -6.63 10.34 5.69
N ILE A 212 -5.58 9.68 6.16
CA ILE A 212 -5.69 8.38 6.81
C ILE A 212 -6.08 8.60 8.28
N PRO A 213 -7.21 8.03 8.76
CA PRO A 213 -7.64 8.20 10.14
C PRO A 213 -6.61 7.63 11.12
N ILE A 214 -6.11 8.49 12.00
CA ILE A 214 -5.18 8.12 13.06
C ILE A 214 -5.93 7.29 14.10
N SER A 215 -5.75 5.98 14.07
CA SER A 215 -6.33 5.07 15.08
C SER A 215 -5.40 3.88 15.32
N ALA A 216 -5.48 3.29 16.52
CA ALA A 216 -4.71 2.09 16.88
C ALA A 216 -5.04 0.86 16.01
N GLN A 217 -6.13 0.90 15.26
CA GLN A 217 -6.50 -0.14 14.30
C GLN A 217 -5.97 0.13 12.89
N THR A 218 -5.53 1.37 12.61
CA THR A 218 -4.99 1.78 11.30
C THR A 218 -3.48 1.57 11.24
N PHE A 219 -2.77 1.81 12.35
CA PHE A 219 -1.31 1.72 12.42
C PHE A 219 -0.91 0.57 13.35
N LEU A 220 -0.18 -0.39 12.80
CA LEU A 220 0.43 -1.46 13.57
C LEU A 220 1.84 -1.02 13.99
N PRO A 221 2.24 -1.26 15.25
CA PRO A 221 3.60 -0.95 15.68
C PRO A 221 4.61 -1.78 14.87
N GLY A 222 5.54 -1.08 14.22
CA GLY A 222 6.67 -1.70 13.54
C GLY A 222 7.75 -2.13 14.53
N SER A 223 8.57 -3.09 14.13
CA SER A 223 9.72 -3.58 14.91
C SER A 223 10.97 -2.71 14.77
N ALA A 224 10.95 -1.68 13.92
CA ALA A 224 12.07 -0.77 13.71
C ALA A 224 12.05 0.38 14.73
N GLU A 225 13.04 0.44 15.61
CA GLU A 225 13.25 1.55 16.54
C GLU A 225 13.78 2.78 15.78
N GLY A 226 13.13 3.94 15.96
CA GLY A 226 13.67 5.23 15.51
C GLY A 226 13.11 5.80 14.20
N ASP A 227 12.08 5.20 13.60
CA ASP A 227 11.41 5.75 12.41
C ASP A 227 10.02 6.33 12.73
N LEU A 228 9.49 7.19 11.86
CA LEU A 228 8.20 7.90 12.04
C LEU A 228 7.01 6.95 12.32
N PHE A 229 7.14 5.70 11.90
CA PHE A 229 6.13 4.64 12.06
C PHE A 229 6.48 3.61 13.16
N GLY A 230 7.61 3.77 13.86
CA GLY A 230 8.13 2.77 14.81
C GLY A 230 7.36 2.70 16.15
N HIS A 231 6.70 3.79 16.57
CA HIS A 231 6.03 3.87 17.88
C HIS A 231 4.51 3.58 17.82
N GLY A 232 4.01 2.98 16.74
CA GLY A 232 2.59 2.71 16.54
C GLY A 232 1.87 3.90 15.91
N VAL A 233 0.96 4.53 16.65
CA VAL A 233 0.09 5.60 16.12
C VAL A 233 0.93 6.88 15.87
N PRO A 234 1.02 7.39 14.61
CA PRO A 234 1.80 8.57 14.29
C PRO A 234 1.29 9.83 15.00
N SER A 235 2.21 10.72 15.37
CA SER A 235 1.88 12.03 15.96
C SER A 235 1.45 13.09 14.94
N CYS A 236 1.64 12.82 13.65
CA CYS A 236 1.25 13.71 12.56
C CYS A 236 0.14 13.07 11.71
N ARG A 237 -0.62 13.91 11.01
CA ARG A 237 -1.57 13.46 9.98
C ARG A 237 -0.82 12.69 8.91
N ILE A 238 -1.42 11.62 8.40
CA ILE A 238 -0.89 10.81 7.31
C ILE A 238 -1.82 10.97 6.12
N LEU A 239 -1.24 11.22 4.94
CA LEU A 239 -1.95 11.44 3.69
C LEU A 239 -1.71 10.25 2.77
N ALA A 240 -2.77 9.77 2.13
CA ALA A 240 -2.72 8.91 0.95
C ALA A 240 -2.88 9.77 -0.30
N ILE A 241 -1.82 9.89 -1.10
CA ILE A 241 -1.79 10.69 -2.33
C ILE A 241 -1.84 9.74 -3.52
N ARG A 242 -2.88 9.86 -4.34
CA ARG A 242 -3.05 9.11 -5.58
C ARG A 242 -2.32 9.82 -6.72
N ILE A 243 -1.29 9.16 -7.24
CA ILE A 243 -0.45 9.64 -8.35
C ILE A 243 -0.81 8.83 -9.60
N VAL A 244 -1.10 9.55 -10.69
CA VAL A 244 -1.34 8.97 -12.03
C VAL A 244 -0.54 9.81 -13.02
N CYS A 245 0.55 9.26 -13.51
CA CYS A 245 1.39 9.90 -14.52
C CYS A 245 0.94 9.49 -15.93
N GLN A 246 0.58 10.47 -16.78
CA GLN A 246 0.16 10.27 -18.19
C GLN A 246 1.32 10.30 -19.19
#